data_AF-A0A2E5PYS4-F1
#
_entry.id   AF-A0A2E5PYS4-F1
#
_cell.length_a   1.000
_cell.length_b   1.000
_cell.length_c   1.000
_cell.angle_alpha   90.00
_cell.angle_beta   90.00
_cell.angle_gamma   90.00
#
_symmetry.space_group_name_H-M   'P 1'
#
loop_
_entity.id
_entity.type
_entity.pdbx_description
1 polymer ?
#
loop_
_entity_poly.entity_id
_entity_poly.type
_entity_poly.pdbx_seq_one_letter_code
_entity_poly.pdbx_strand_id
1 'polypeptide(L)'
;MKIKKTLQALLKLLNRFKFPDALVLTFCFVGLLTISPSMALTQEYETDRIFIRQQSKNHCLVNVRDQIREHRKTRDMSDEHNKLINRHVWNRNRTGLEMSKNQQQRLNQLLKGNPGPKYLSARQLLQKRERKYAKMKQNCKDLASQ
;
A
#
# COMPACT_ATOMS: atom_id res chain seq x y z
N MET A 1 70.41 50.78 -13.60
CA MET A 1 70.80 49.44 -14.14
C MET A 1 70.36 48.23 -13.29
N LYS A 2 69.84 48.40 -12.06
CA LYS A 2 69.43 47.27 -11.18
C LYS A 2 68.02 46.72 -11.46
N ILE A 3 67.07 47.55 -11.91
CA ILE A 3 65.67 47.16 -12.17
C ILE A 3 65.53 46.20 -13.36
N LYS A 4 66.35 46.38 -14.42
CA LYS A 4 66.34 45.45 -15.57
C LYS A 4 66.80 44.03 -15.20
N LYS A 5 67.75 43.91 -14.26
CA LYS A 5 68.27 42.61 -13.80
C LYS A 5 67.28 41.86 -12.90
N THR A 6 66.55 42.57 -12.04
CA THR A 6 65.50 41.96 -11.22
C THR A 6 64.29 41.53 -12.05
N LEU A 7 63.92 42.32 -13.07
CA LEU A 7 62.85 41.93 -14.00
C LEU A 7 63.22 40.69 -14.83
N GLN A 8 64.47 40.60 -15.31
CA GLN A 8 64.98 39.42 -16.03
C GLN A 8 65.05 38.17 -15.13
N ALA A 9 65.36 38.34 -13.84
CA ALA A 9 65.36 37.25 -12.87
C ALA A 9 63.94 36.74 -12.60
N LEU A 10 62.96 37.64 -12.42
CA LEU A 10 61.55 37.30 -12.27
C LEU A 10 60.97 36.61 -13.51
N LEU A 11 61.29 37.10 -14.71
CA LEU A 11 60.88 36.48 -15.97
C LEU A 11 61.48 35.08 -16.13
N LYS A 12 62.74 34.86 -15.76
CA LYS A 12 63.36 33.52 -15.76
C LYS A 12 62.75 32.59 -14.70
N LEU A 13 62.28 33.12 -13.58
CA LEU A 13 61.65 32.36 -12.50
C LEU A 13 60.22 31.94 -12.89
N LEU A 14 59.46 32.85 -13.51
CA LEU A 14 58.15 32.60 -14.11
C LEU A 14 58.23 31.63 -15.29
N ASN A 15 59.28 31.70 -16.11
CA ASN A 15 59.49 30.78 -17.24
C ASN A 15 60.05 29.40 -16.81
N ARG A 16 60.50 29.27 -15.55
CA ARG A 16 60.92 27.99 -14.93
C ARG A 16 59.75 27.23 -14.33
N PHE A 17 58.73 27.95 -13.85
CA PHE A 17 57.44 27.37 -13.50
C PHE A 17 56.74 27.02 -14.80
N LYS A 18 56.94 25.78 -15.25
CA LYS A 18 56.23 25.24 -16.40
C LYS A 18 54.73 25.30 -16.07
N PHE A 19 54.04 26.28 -16.64
CA PHE A 19 52.57 26.37 -16.65
C PHE A 19 51.84 25.05 -16.93
N PRO A 20 52.36 24.08 -17.74
CA PRO A 20 51.70 22.79 -17.86
C PRO A 20 51.65 22.00 -16.54
N ASP A 21 52.64 22.10 -15.66
CA ASP A 21 52.68 21.29 -14.43
C ASP A 21 51.64 21.76 -13.41
N ALA A 22 51.37 23.07 -13.33
CA ALA A 22 50.33 23.64 -12.47
C ALA A 22 48.91 23.40 -13.03
N LEU A 23 48.76 23.40 -14.36
CA LEU A 23 47.50 23.03 -15.02
C LEU A 23 47.22 21.54 -14.90
N VAL A 24 48.24 20.68 -14.99
CA VAL A 24 48.12 19.24 -14.78
C VAL A 24 47.79 18.95 -13.32
N LEU A 25 48.41 19.62 -12.35
CA LEU A 25 48.08 19.44 -10.93
C LEU A 25 46.64 19.87 -10.62
N THR A 26 46.17 20.97 -11.19
CA THR A 26 44.78 21.44 -11.02
C THR A 26 43.78 20.54 -11.74
N PHE A 27 44.07 20.04 -12.95
CA PHE A 27 43.26 19.02 -13.62
C PHE A 27 43.23 17.69 -12.86
N CYS A 28 44.35 17.26 -12.28
CA CYS A 28 44.40 16.06 -11.46
C CYS A 28 43.63 16.23 -10.15
N PHE A 29 43.72 17.39 -9.48
CA PHE A 29 42.94 17.67 -8.25
C PHE A 29 41.45 17.79 -8.52
N VAL A 30 41.05 18.48 -9.60
CA VAL A 30 39.65 18.58 -10.02
C VAL A 30 39.15 17.21 -10.50
N GLY A 31 39.98 16.41 -11.17
CA GLY A 31 39.70 15.01 -11.53
C GLY A 31 39.48 14.14 -10.29
N LEU A 32 40.36 14.21 -9.29
CA LEU A 32 40.22 13.49 -8.02
C LEU A 32 38.98 13.90 -7.23
N LEU A 33 38.63 15.19 -7.25
CA LEU A 33 37.42 15.72 -6.57
C LEU A 33 36.12 15.40 -7.34
N THR A 34 36.18 15.14 -8.64
CA THR A 34 35.02 14.77 -9.46
C THR A 34 34.80 13.25 -9.54
N ILE A 35 35.81 12.44 -9.24
CA ILE A 35 35.74 10.97 -9.28
C ILE A 35 35.11 10.35 -8.01
N SER A 36 34.88 11.11 -6.94
CA SER A 36 34.18 10.60 -5.74
C SER A 36 33.52 11.74 -4.95
N PRO A 37 32.17 11.84 -4.94
CA PRO A 37 31.28 10.73 -4.56
C PRO A 37 30.04 10.59 -5.49
N SER A 38 30.22 10.47 -6.80
CA SER A 38 29.13 10.02 -7.69
C SER A 38 28.85 8.51 -7.56
N MET A 39 29.68 7.79 -6.81
CA MET A 39 29.47 6.39 -6.43
C MET A 39 29.04 6.25 -4.96
N ALA A 40 28.24 7.18 -4.44
CA ALA A 40 27.25 6.81 -3.44
C ALA A 40 26.08 6.10 -4.17
N LEU A 41 26.38 4.99 -4.85
CA LEU A 41 25.38 3.93 -4.96
C LEU A 41 25.09 3.60 -3.51
N THR A 42 23.95 4.08 -3.00
CA THR A 42 23.42 3.68 -1.71
C THR A 42 23.41 2.16 -1.71
N GLN A 43 24.46 1.57 -1.15
CA GLN A 43 24.51 0.18 -0.77
C GLN A 43 23.42 0.08 0.29
N GLU A 44 22.20 -0.24 -0.15
CA GLU A 44 21.16 -0.67 0.76
C GLU A 44 21.72 -1.88 1.48
N TYR A 45 22.15 -1.66 2.72
CA TYR A 45 22.59 -2.73 3.60
C TYR A 45 21.44 -3.75 3.69
N GLU A 46 21.78 -5.04 3.72
CA GLU A 46 20.78 -6.10 3.82
C GLU A 46 19.83 -5.90 5.01
N THR A 47 20.32 -5.29 6.08
CA THR A 47 19.56 -4.91 7.27
C THR A 47 18.47 -3.88 6.98
N ASP A 48 18.74 -2.89 6.11
CA ASP A 48 17.77 -1.85 5.74
C ASP A 48 16.67 -2.44 4.85
N ARG A 49 17.04 -3.35 3.92
CA ARG A 49 16.05 -4.12 3.13
C ARG A 49 15.14 -4.98 3.99
N ILE A 50 15.69 -5.65 5.01
CA ILE A 50 14.92 -6.44 5.96
C ILE A 50 13.97 -5.52 6.75
N PHE A 51 14.45 -4.36 7.20
CA PHE A 51 13.64 -3.38 7.92
C PHE A 51 12.50 -2.82 7.07
N ILE A 52 12.79 -2.39 5.83
CA ILE A 52 11.80 -1.88 4.88
C ILE A 52 10.74 -2.94 4.57
N ARG A 53 11.13 -4.20 4.33
CA ARG A 53 10.20 -5.33 4.12
C ARG A 53 9.31 -5.59 5.35
N GLN A 54 9.88 -5.51 6.55
CA GLN A 54 9.11 -5.71 7.77
C GLN A 54 8.15 -4.53 8.03
N GLN A 55 8.58 -3.30 7.75
CA GLN A 55 7.75 -2.11 7.88
C GLN A 55 6.59 -2.11 6.86
N SER A 56 6.86 -2.45 5.60
CA SER A 56 5.84 -2.53 4.54
C SER A 56 4.79 -3.60 4.86
N LYS A 57 5.22 -4.76 5.36
CA LYS A 57 4.34 -5.83 5.86
C LYS A 57 3.44 -5.35 6.99
N ASN A 58 4.01 -4.67 7.98
CA ASN A 58 3.25 -4.15 9.12
C ASN A 58 2.22 -3.11 8.67
N HIS A 59 2.61 -2.19 7.79
CA HIS A 59 1.71 -1.19 7.22
C HIS A 59 0.55 -1.84 6.45
N CYS A 60 0.84 -2.86 5.62
CA CYS A 60 -0.20 -3.64 4.92
C CYS A 60 -1.17 -4.31 5.90
N LEU A 61 -0.65 -4.94 6.97
CA LEU A 61 -1.48 -5.62 7.97
C LEU A 61 -2.36 -4.65 8.76
N VAL A 62 -1.89 -3.43 9.04
CA VAL A 62 -2.69 -2.37 9.66
C VAL A 62 -3.84 -1.97 8.74
N ASN A 63 -3.55 -1.67 7.47
CA ASN A 63 -4.59 -1.33 6.49
C ASN A 63 -5.63 -2.45 6.32
N VAL A 64 -5.19 -3.71 6.27
CA VAL A 64 -6.10 -4.86 6.21
C VAL A 64 -6.97 -4.96 7.47
N ARG A 65 -6.44 -4.67 8.67
CA ARG A 65 -7.24 -4.67 9.90
C ARG A 65 -8.34 -3.61 9.85
N ASP A 66 -8.03 -2.42 9.34
CA ASP A 66 -9.02 -1.35 9.21
C ASP A 66 -10.08 -1.68 8.17
N GLN A 67 -9.69 -2.25 7.03
CA GLN A 67 -10.65 -2.75 6.03
C GLN A 67 -11.55 -3.87 6.60
N ILE A 68 -10.99 -4.80 7.40
CA ILE A 68 -11.77 -5.84 8.06
C ILE A 68 -12.76 -5.22 9.06
N ARG A 69 -12.32 -4.23 9.85
CA ARG A 69 -13.16 -3.53 10.82
C ARG A 69 -14.34 -2.85 10.12
N GLU A 70 -14.09 -2.18 9.00
CA GLU A 70 -15.16 -1.54 8.22
C GLU A 70 -16.11 -2.58 7.63
N HIS A 71 -15.59 -3.64 7.02
CA HIS A 71 -16.41 -4.72 6.48
C HIS A 71 -17.28 -5.44 7.52
N ARG A 72 -16.87 -5.49 8.79
CA ARG A 72 -17.68 -6.09 9.87
C ARG A 72 -18.92 -5.28 10.21
N LYS A 73 -18.95 -3.98 9.92
CA LYS A 73 -20.14 -3.14 10.13
C LYS A 73 -21.25 -3.47 9.14
N THR A 74 -20.91 -3.96 7.96
CA THR A 74 -21.89 -4.36 6.94
C THR A 74 -22.55 -5.69 7.32
N ARG A 75 -23.89 -5.68 7.42
CA ARG A 75 -24.69 -6.89 7.66
C ARG A 75 -25.25 -7.41 6.35
N ASP A 76 -24.92 -8.65 6.03
CA ASP A 76 -25.50 -9.35 4.89
C ASP A 76 -26.80 -10.04 5.34
N MET A 77 -27.82 -10.04 4.49
CA MET A 77 -29.04 -10.79 4.74
C MET A 77 -28.76 -12.29 4.56
N SER A 78 -29.09 -13.08 5.57
CA SER A 78 -28.98 -14.53 5.53
C SER A 78 -30.32 -15.19 5.15
N ASP A 79 -30.26 -16.44 4.70
CA ASP A 79 -31.45 -17.21 4.36
C ASP A 79 -32.37 -17.40 5.58
N GLU A 80 -31.80 -17.61 6.76
CA GLU A 80 -32.52 -17.74 8.02
C GLU A 80 -33.25 -16.44 8.37
N HIS A 81 -32.59 -15.29 8.16
CA HIS A 81 -33.21 -13.98 8.35
C HIS A 81 -34.36 -13.76 7.36
N ASN A 82 -34.18 -14.15 6.10
CA ASN A 82 -35.22 -14.07 5.07
C ASN A 82 -36.45 -14.94 5.41
N LYS A 83 -36.22 -16.17 5.90
CA LYS A 83 -37.26 -17.09 6.37
C LYS A 83 -38.02 -16.53 7.58
N LEU A 84 -37.32 -15.90 8.52
CA LEU A 84 -37.93 -15.24 9.67
C LEU A 84 -38.90 -14.13 9.22
N ILE A 85 -38.48 -13.30 8.27
CA ILE A 85 -39.33 -12.23 7.73
C ILE A 85 -40.56 -12.83 7.03
N ASN A 86 -40.37 -13.88 6.21
CA ASN A 86 -41.49 -14.55 5.54
C ASN A 86 -42.50 -15.12 6.55
N ARG A 87 -42.01 -15.77 7.62
CA ARG A 87 -42.85 -16.27 8.71
C ARG A 87 -43.61 -15.14 9.42
N HIS A 88 -42.94 -14.01 9.67
CA HIS A 88 -43.57 -12.86 10.32
C HIS A 88 -44.69 -12.26 9.46
N VAL A 89 -44.48 -12.13 8.14
CA VAL A 89 -45.51 -11.68 7.19
C VAL A 89 -46.69 -12.64 7.18
N TRP A 90 -46.43 -13.95 7.10
CA TRP A 90 -47.48 -14.97 7.19
C TRP A 90 -48.27 -14.92 8.50
N ASN A 91 -47.60 -14.77 9.62
CA ASN A 91 -48.25 -14.67 10.93
C ASN A 91 -49.16 -13.44 11.00
N ARG A 92 -48.68 -12.27 10.55
CA ARG A 92 -49.50 -11.04 10.50
C ARG A 92 -50.75 -11.20 9.65
N ASN A 93 -50.60 -11.82 8.47
CA ASN A 93 -51.72 -12.12 7.59
C ASN A 93 -52.75 -13.02 8.28
N ARG A 94 -52.29 -14.07 8.98
CA ARG A 94 -53.16 -15.00 9.70
C ARG A 94 -53.90 -14.33 10.87
N THR A 95 -53.25 -13.40 11.57
CA THR A 95 -53.83 -12.70 12.72
C THR A 95 -54.65 -11.46 12.33
N GLY A 96 -54.75 -11.12 11.05
CA GLY A 96 -55.46 -9.93 10.58
C GLY A 96 -54.81 -8.60 11.00
N LEU A 97 -53.51 -8.60 11.31
CA LEU A 97 -52.80 -7.38 11.71
C LEU A 97 -52.50 -6.50 10.51
N GLU A 98 -52.55 -5.18 10.70
CA GLU A 98 -52.22 -4.23 9.65
C GLU A 98 -50.79 -4.43 9.13
N MET A 99 -50.66 -4.48 7.82
CA MET A 99 -49.39 -4.69 7.12
C MET A 99 -49.00 -3.43 6.34
N SER A 100 -47.70 -3.13 6.33
CA SER A 100 -47.18 -2.07 5.45
C SER A 100 -47.26 -2.50 3.98
N LYS A 101 -47.20 -1.52 3.05
CA LYS A 101 -47.18 -1.79 1.60
C LYS A 101 -46.12 -2.81 1.20
N ASN A 102 -44.92 -2.73 1.79
CA ASN A 102 -43.82 -3.67 1.53
C ASN A 102 -44.14 -5.08 2.04
N GLN A 103 -44.79 -5.21 3.19
CA GLN A 103 -45.22 -6.50 3.72
C GLN A 103 -46.32 -7.13 2.84
N GLN A 104 -47.26 -6.32 2.34
CA GLN A 104 -48.31 -6.77 1.42
C GLN A 104 -47.71 -7.25 0.09
N GLN A 105 -46.77 -6.50 -0.50
CA GLN A 105 -46.08 -6.94 -1.72
C GLN A 105 -45.35 -8.27 -1.52
N ARG A 106 -44.68 -8.42 -0.38
CA ARG A 106 -43.97 -9.65 -0.03
C ARG A 106 -44.92 -10.82 0.20
N LEU A 107 -46.07 -10.59 0.83
CA LEU A 107 -47.13 -11.59 0.94
C LEU A 107 -47.63 -12.04 -0.44
N ASN A 108 -47.87 -11.09 -1.34
CA ASN A 108 -48.30 -11.41 -2.71
C ASN A 108 -47.26 -12.26 -3.47
N GLN A 109 -45.96 -12.04 -3.23
CA GLN A 109 -44.90 -12.90 -3.77
C GLN A 109 -44.95 -14.31 -3.17
N LEU A 110 -45.13 -14.41 -1.85
CA LEU A 110 -45.24 -15.68 -1.14
C LEU A 110 -46.44 -16.51 -1.62
N LEU A 111 -47.59 -15.87 -1.83
CA LEU A 111 -48.80 -16.50 -2.36
C LEU A 111 -48.62 -17.03 -3.80
N LYS A 112 -47.74 -16.40 -4.58
CA LYS A 112 -47.34 -16.86 -5.92
C LYS A 112 -46.27 -17.96 -5.90
N GLY A 113 -45.91 -18.49 -4.73
CA GLY A 113 -44.87 -19.50 -4.59
C GLY A 113 -43.44 -18.97 -4.71
N ASN A 114 -43.23 -17.65 -4.65
CA ASN A 114 -41.91 -17.03 -4.71
C ASN A 114 -41.49 -16.53 -3.30
N PRO A 115 -40.65 -17.27 -2.56
CA PRO A 115 -40.21 -16.90 -1.22
C PRO A 115 -39.18 -15.76 -1.19
N GLY A 116 -38.84 -15.20 -2.36
CA GLY A 116 -37.86 -14.15 -2.52
C GLY A 116 -36.48 -14.67 -2.93
N PRO A 117 -35.47 -13.79 -2.96
CA PRO A 117 -34.11 -14.14 -3.38
C PRO A 117 -33.48 -15.21 -2.48
N LYS A 118 -32.68 -16.08 -3.10
CA LYS A 118 -31.95 -17.13 -2.40
C LYS A 118 -30.66 -16.56 -1.79
N TYR A 119 -30.61 -16.53 -0.46
CA TYR A 119 -29.44 -16.08 0.29
C TYR A 119 -28.57 -17.27 0.71
N LEU A 120 -27.33 -16.96 1.11
CA LEU A 120 -26.49 -17.92 1.80
C LEU A 120 -26.95 -18.09 3.26
N SER A 121 -26.72 -19.27 3.82
CA SER A 121 -26.89 -19.47 5.26
C SER A 121 -25.95 -18.57 6.06
N ALA A 122 -26.32 -18.25 7.29
CA ALA A 122 -25.50 -17.47 8.21
C ALA A 122 -24.11 -18.10 8.39
N ARG A 123 -24.05 -19.44 8.45
CA ARG A 123 -22.79 -20.20 8.52
C ARG A 123 -21.94 -20.04 7.27
N GLN A 124 -22.53 -20.12 6.08
CA GLN A 124 -21.79 -19.92 4.83
C GLN A 124 -21.29 -18.48 4.68
N LEU A 125 -22.09 -17.48 5.10
CA LEU A 125 -21.67 -16.08 5.11
C LEU A 125 -20.47 -15.86 6.02
N LEU A 126 -20.48 -16.47 7.21
CA LEU A 126 -19.34 -16.42 8.15
C LEU A 126 -18.09 -17.02 7.50
N GLN A 127 -18.18 -18.24 6.97
CA GLN A 127 -17.05 -18.90 6.31
C GLN A 127 -16.52 -18.11 5.11
N LYS A 128 -17.41 -17.52 4.30
CA LYS A 128 -17.02 -16.67 3.17
C LYS A 128 -16.22 -15.44 3.64
N ARG A 129 -16.65 -14.80 4.73
CA ARG A 129 -15.95 -13.66 5.33
C ARG A 129 -14.59 -14.07 5.90
N GLU A 130 -14.52 -15.18 6.62
CA GLU A 130 -13.27 -15.71 7.15
C GLU A 130 -12.25 -16.00 6.04
N ARG A 131 -12.67 -16.66 4.97
CA ARG A 131 -11.83 -16.92 3.79
C ARG A 131 -11.35 -15.63 3.14
N LYS A 132 -12.23 -14.63 3.00
CA LYS A 132 -11.87 -13.31 2.47
C LYS A 132 -10.79 -12.66 3.33
N TYR A 133 -10.98 -12.63 4.64
CA TYR A 133 -10.03 -12.02 5.58
C TYR A 133 -8.70 -12.76 5.65
N ALA A 134 -8.72 -14.10 5.58
CA ALA A 134 -7.51 -14.90 5.50
C ALA A 134 -6.72 -14.57 4.22
N LYS A 135 -7.39 -14.47 3.07
CA LYS A 135 -6.76 -14.10 1.80
C LYS A 135 -6.13 -12.70 1.86
N MET A 136 -6.83 -11.72 2.41
CA MET A 136 -6.29 -10.36 2.57
C MET A 136 -5.02 -10.34 3.43
N LYS A 137 -4.99 -11.09 4.53
CA LYS A 137 -3.81 -11.22 5.37
C LYS A 137 -2.66 -11.96 4.66
N GLN A 138 -2.98 -12.97 3.87
CA GLN A 138 -1.99 -13.74 3.11
C GLN A 138 -1.30 -12.86 2.06
N ASN A 139 -2.07 -12.05 1.32
CA ASN A 139 -1.51 -11.12 0.33
C ASN A 139 -0.47 -10.17 0.95
N CYS A 140 -0.66 -9.72 2.19
CA CYS A 140 0.34 -8.90 2.91
C CYS A 140 1.61 -9.67 3.28
N LYS A 141 1.54 -11.00 3.45
CA LYS A 141 2.72 -11.83 3.68
C LYS A 141 3.52 -12.02 2.39
N ASP A 142 2.81 -12.24 1.29
CA ASP A 142 3.42 -12.50 -0.02
C ASP A 142 4.14 -11.24 -0.57
N LEU A 143 3.60 -10.05 -0.28
CA LEU A 143 4.23 -8.75 -0.56
C LEU A 143 5.60 -8.55 0.11
N ALA A 144 5.86 -9.24 1.23
CA ALA A 144 7.12 -9.13 1.97
C ALA A 144 8.17 -10.17 1.54
N SER A 145 7.75 -11.16 0.74
CA SER A 145 8.63 -12.23 0.20
C SER A 145 9.15 -11.96 -1.21
N GLN A 146 8.66 -10.91 -1.87
CA GLN A 146 9.24 -10.34 -3.09
C GLN A 146 10.37 -9.36 -2.71
#